data_AF-A0A939CK80-F1
#
_entry.id   AF-A0A939CK80-F1
#
_cell.length_a   1.000
_cell.length_b   1.000
_cell.length_c   1.000
_cell.angle_alpha   90.00
_cell.angle_beta   90.00
_cell.angle_gamma   90.00
#
_symmetry.space_group_name_H-M   'P 1'
#
loop_
_entity.id
_entity.type
_entity.pdbx_description
1 polymer ?
#
loop_
_entity_poly.entity_id
_entity_poly.type
_entity_poly.pdbx_seq_one_letter_code
_entity_poly.pdbx_strand_id
1 'polypeptide(L)' 'MKTVEQLKTRIQELGKQAAQFSQQAVETSKHNRGQSKILMQRAKEASKRCQLLIQELKRQNT' A
#
# COMPACT_ATOMS: atom_id res chain seq x y z
N MET A 1 -19.08 10.59 -2.07
CA MET A 1 -18.37 9.44 -2.68
C MET A 1 -17.08 9.96 -3.30
N LYS A 2 -15.97 9.22 -3.19
CA LYS A 2 -14.79 9.51 -4.01
C LYS A 2 -15.11 9.19 -5.47
N THR A 3 -14.64 10.00 -6.41
CA THR A 3 -14.81 9.70 -7.83
C THR A 3 -13.99 8.47 -8.22
N VAL A 4 -14.40 7.79 -9.29
CA VAL A 4 -13.66 6.66 -9.88
C VAL A 4 -12.19 7.03 -10.14
N GLU A 5 -11.93 8.25 -10.62
CA GLU A 5 -10.57 8.75 -10.84
C GLU A 5 -9.79 8.92 -9.53
N GLN A 6 -10.40 9.49 -8.49
CA GLN A 6 -9.78 9.62 -7.18
C GLN A 6 -9.44 8.24 -6.57
N LEU A 7 -10.29 7.24 -6.77
CA LEU A 7 -10.02 5.87 -6.35
C LEU A 7 -8.81 5.29 -7.10
N LYS A 8 -8.78 5.41 -8.44
CA LYS A 8 -7.65 4.94 -9.27
C LYS A 8 -6.33 5.59 -8.87
N THR A 9 -6.31 6.92 -8.71
CA THR A 9 -5.12 7.66 -8.26
C THR A 9 -4.66 7.16 -6.89
N ARG A 10 -5.58 7.00 -5.95
CA ARG A 10 -5.22 6.56 -4.60
C ARG A 10 -4.73 5.12 -4.54
N ILE A 11 -5.29 4.23 -5.36
CA ILE A 11 -4.82 2.84 -5.52
C ILE A 11 -3.36 2.84 -6.02
N GLN A 12 -3.04 3.64 -7.03
CA GLN A 12 -1.67 3.75 -7.55
C GLN A 12 -0.69 4.28 -6.51
N GLU A 13 -1.06 5.32 -5.76
CA GLU A 13 -0.23 5.88 -4.69
C GLU A 13 0.04 4.84 -3.59
N LEU A 14 -1.00 4.15 -3.12
CA LEU A 14 -0.87 3.13 -2.08
C LEU A 14 -0.04 1.94 -2.57
N GLY A 15 -0.18 1.55 -3.84
CA GLY A 15 0.66 0.53 -4.47
C GLY A 15 2.14 0.92 -4.47
N LYS A 16 2.46 2.16 -4.87
CA LYS A 16 3.84 2.69 -4.82
C LYS A 16 4.38 2.72 -3.39
N GLN A 17 3.59 3.19 -2.43
CA GLN A 17 4.00 3.23 -1.02
C GLN A 17 4.27 1.83 -0.45
N ALA A 18 3.40 0.86 -0.76
CA ALA A 18 3.59 -0.52 -0.31
C ALA A 18 4.88 -1.13 -0.88
N ALA A 19 5.18 -0.88 -2.16
CA ALA A 19 6.41 -1.34 -2.79
C ALA A 19 7.65 -0.67 -2.19
N GLN A 20 7.62 0.65 -1.98
CA GLN A 20 8.71 1.41 -1.37
C GLN A 20 9.00 0.93 0.06
N PHE A 21 7.97 0.78 0.90
CA PHE A 21 8.16 0.26 2.26
C PHE A 21 8.71 -1.16 2.28
N SER A 22 8.30 -2.01 1.33
CA SER A 22 8.82 -3.38 1.22
C SER A 22 10.30 -3.39 0.84
N GLN A 23 10.69 -2.58 -0.15
CA GLN A 23 12.09 -2.43 -0.56
C GLN A 23 12.95 -1.89 0.60
N GLN A 24 12.50 -0.81 1.24
CA GLN A 24 13.19 -0.24 2.40
C GLN A 24 13.29 -1.24 3.55
N ALA A 25 12.25 -2.06 3.79
CA ALA A 25 12.31 -3.09 4.82
C ALA A 25 13.39 -4.12 4.54
N VAL A 26 13.57 -4.54 3.29
CA VAL A 26 14.61 -5.49 2.87
C VAL A 26 16.01 -4.89 3.09
N GLU A 27 16.23 -3.65 2.65
CA GLU A 27 17.50 -2.96 2.85
C GLU A 27 17.81 -2.75 4.34
N THR A 28 16.82 -2.27 5.08
CA THR A 28 16.94 -2.00 6.53
C THR A 28 17.14 -3.29 7.32
N SER A 29 16.64 -4.44 6.86
CA SER A 29 16.77 -5.73 7.58
C SER A 29 18.22 -6.15 7.82
N LYS A 30 19.15 -5.68 6.96
CA LYS A 30 20.58 -5.96 7.03
C LYS A 30 21.27 -5.26 8.21
N HIS A 31 20.71 -4.14 8.67
CA HIS A 31 21.33 -3.28 9.68
C HIS A 31 20.45 -3.12 10.93
N ASN A 32 19.12 -3.17 10.77
CA ASN A 32 18.16 -2.99 11.84
C ASN A 32 16.87 -3.79 11.59
N ARG A 33 16.83 -5.01 12.15
CA ARG A 33 15.66 -5.89 12.07
C ARG A 33 14.39 -5.29 12.70
N GLY A 34 14.52 -4.47 13.75
CA GLY A 34 13.38 -3.84 14.42
C GLY A 34 12.68 -2.84 13.50
N GLN A 35 13.45 -1.93 12.88
CA GLN A 35 12.93 -0.98 11.91
C GLN A 35 12.40 -1.68 10.64
N SER A 36 13.07 -2.74 10.18
CA SER A 36 12.58 -3.55 9.06
C SER A 36 11.18 -4.12 9.30
N LYS A 37 10.90 -4.64 10.50
CA LYS A 37 9.55 -5.12 10.86
C LYS A 37 8.50 -4.01 10.81
N ILE A 38 8.84 -2.80 11.29
CA ILE A 38 7.94 -1.64 11.23
C ILE A 38 7.64 -1.27 9.78
N LEU A 39 8.65 -1.26 8.91
CA LEU A 39 8.47 -0.98 7.48
C LEU A 39 7.62 -2.04 6.78
N MET A 40 7.83 -3.33 7.07
CA MET A 40 6.95 -4.40 6.56
C MET A 40 5.51 -4.24 7.02
N GLN A 41 5.29 -3.84 8.28
CA GLN A 41 3.94 -3.61 8.80
C GLN A 41 3.27 -2.45 8.05
N ARG A 42 3.98 -1.35 7.79
CA ARG A 42 3.50 -0.23 6.97
C ARG A 42 3.19 -0.65 5.53
N ALA A 43 4.04 -1.48 4.93
CA ALA A 43 3.80 -2.04 3.60
C ALA A 43 2.49 -2.87 3.56
N LYS A 44 2.29 -3.73 4.56
CA LYS A 44 1.07 -4.55 4.68
C LYS A 44 -0.18 -3.69 4.85
N GLU A 45 -0.12 -2.63 5.64
CA GLU A 45 -1.24 -1.70 5.82
C GLU A 45 -1.56 -0.93 4.54
N ALA A 46 -0.55 -0.42 3.84
CA ALA A 46 -0.73 0.26 2.55
C ALA A 46 -1.35 -0.69 1.51
N SER A 47 -0.88 -1.95 1.45
CA SER A 47 -1.43 -2.98 0.57
C SER A 47 -2.88 -3.32 0.92
N LYS A 48 -3.21 -3.50 2.20
CA LYS A 48 -4.60 -3.76 2.65
C LYS A 48 -5.53 -2.61 2.27
N ARG A 49 -5.10 -1.36 2.46
CA ARG A 49 -5.87 -0.17 2.05
C ARG A 49 -6.06 -0.13 0.54
N CYS A 50 -5.03 -0.48 -0.23
CA CYS A 50 -5.10 -0.57 -1.69
C CYS A 50 -6.16 -1.60 -2.14
N GLN A 51 -6.16 -2.80 -1.53
CA GLN A 51 -7.13 -3.85 -1.83
C GLN A 51 -8.58 -3.42 -1.53
N LEU A 52 -8.82 -2.71 -0.42
CA LEU A 52 -10.15 -2.19 -0.09
C LEU A 52 -10.65 -1.19 -1.15
N LEU A 53 -9.78 -0.29 -1.61
CA LEU A 53 -10.15 0.68 -2.66
C LEU A 53 -10.38 0.00 -4.02
N ILE A 54 -9.63 -1.06 -4.33
CA ILE A 54 -9.88 -1.88 -5.54
C ILE A 54 -11.26 -2.54 -5.46
N GLN A 55 -11.65 -3.07 -4.28
CA GLN A 55 -12.98 -3.64 -4.09
C GLN A 55 -14.08 -2.58 -4.22
N GLU A 56 -13.87 -1.39 -3.65
CA GLU A 56 -14.80 -0.27 -3.82
C GLU A 56 -14.94 0.14 -5.28
N LEU A 57 -13.82 0.27 -6.00
CA LEU A 57 -13.81 0.59 -7.43
C LEU A 57 -14.57 -0.45 -8.25
N LYS A 58 -14.42 -1.74 -7.95
CA LYS A 58 -15.19 -2.81 -8.61
C LYS A 58 -16.68 -2.66 -8.37
N ARG A 59 -17.11 -2.37 -7.13
CA ARG A 59 -18.52 -2.14 -6.79
C ARG A 59 -19.11 -0.92 -7.50
N GLN A 60 -18.32 0.13 -7.73
CA GLN A 60 -18.79 1.31 -8.47
C GLN A 60 -18.87 1.11 -9.99
N ASN A 61 -18.22 0.07 -10.54
CA ASN A 61 -18.30 -0.31 -11.95
C ASN A 61 -19.32 -1.44 -12.21
N THR A 62 -20.10 -1.83 -11.20
CA THR A 62 -21.22 -2.79 -11.32
C THR A 62 -22.52 -2.02 -11.44
#